data_AF-W8B3A2-F1
#
_entry.id   AF-W8B3A2-F1
#
_cell.length_a   1.000
_cell.length_b   1.000
_cell.length_c   1.000
_cell.angle_alpha   90.00
_cell.angle_beta   90.00
_cell.angle_gamma   90.00
#
_symmetry.space_group_name_H-M   'P 1'
#
loop_
_entity.id
_entity.type
_entity.pdbx_description
1 polymer ?
#
loop_
_entity_poly.entity_id
_entity_poly.type
_entity_poly.pdbx_seq_one_letter_code
_entity_poly.pdbx_strand_id
1 'polypeptide(L)'
;MALKVLVGQKIMNEVVKYKPPPPKKAGAVAAAKAPGGMEWRVLVVDKLGMRMVSACTKMHEISAEGITLVEDINKKREPLPTMDAIYLITPSDESVRALIRDFENPARPMYRYAHVFFTEVCPEELFNDLCRSCAAGRIKTLKEINIAFLPYECQVYSLDSP
;
A
#
# COMPACT_ATOMS: atom_id res chain seq x y z
N MET A 1 23.93 0.51 -13.55
CA MET A 1 23.03 0.62 -12.37
C MET A 1 22.11 -0.60 -12.36
N ALA A 2 21.96 -1.25 -11.22
CA ALA A 2 21.17 -2.48 -11.10
C ALA A 2 19.66 -2.18 -11.10
N LEU A 3 18.89 -2.87 -11.93
CA LEU A 3 17.43 -2.78 -12.04
C LEU A 3 16.75 -2.94 -10.66
N LYS A 4 17.24 -3.90 -9.87
CA LYS A 4 16.81 -4.18 -8.51
C LYS A 4 16.89 -2.96 -7.58
N VAL A 5 17.96 -2.16 -7.70
CA VAL A 5 18.17 -0.96 -6.90
C VAL A 5 17.20 0.15 -7.34
N LEU A 6 16.97 0.30 -8.64
CA LEU A 6 16.03 1.31 -9.16
C LEU A 6 14.59 1.03 -8.70
N VAL A 7 14.15 -0.23 -8.77
CA VAL A 7 12.83 -0.64 -8.29
C VAL A 7 12.71 -0.43 -6.79
N GLY A 8 13.72 -0.84 -6.01
CA GLY A 8 13.75 -0.62 -4.56
C GLY A 8 13.69 0.86 -4.18
N GLN A 9 14.46 1.70 -4.85
CA GLN A 9 14.44 3.16 -4.64
C GLN A 9 13.09 3.76 -5.00
N LYS A 10 12.45 3.30 -6.08
CA LYS A 10 11.13 3.79 -6.48
C LYS A 10 10.07 3.43 -5.44
N ILE A 11 10.00 2.17 -5.00
CA ILE A 11 9.08 1.73 -3.94
C ILE A 11 9.34 2.52 -2.64
N MET A 12 10.61 2.66 -2.25
CA MET A 12 10.95 3.36 -1.03
C MET A 12 10.55 4.85 -1.08
N ASN A 13 10.79 5.53 -2.21
CA ASN A 13 10.52 6.97 -2.32
C ASN A 13 9.05 7.27 -2.59
N GLU A 14 8.37 6.49 -3.43
CA GLU A 14 7.00 6.77 -3.85
C GLU A 14 5.93 6.16 -2.95
N VAL A 15 6.21 5.01 -2.33
CA VAL A 15 5.23 4.24 -1.52
C VAL A 15 5.53 4.40 -0.03
N VAL A 16 6.75 4.08 0.40
CA VAL A 16 7.10 4.00 1.83
C VAL A 16 7.33 5.39 2.45
N LYS A 17 8.15 6.22 1.80
CA LYS A 17 8.42 7.60 2.19
C LYS A 17 7.30 8.56 1.81
N TYR A 18 6.20 8.07 1.24
CA TYR A 18 5.05 8.89 0.92
C TYR A 18 4.55 9.57 2.18
N LYS A 19 4.79 10.88 2.27
CA LYS A 19 4.22 11.72 3.31
C LYS A 19 2.88 12.22 2.79
N PRO A 20 1.76 11.84 3.42
CA PRO A 20 0.48 12.43 3.06
C PRO A 20 0.56 13.95 3.25
N PRO A 21 -0.07 14.74 2.37
CA PRO A 21 -0.15 16.18 2.55
C PRO A 21 -0.78 16.49 3.91
N PRO A 22 -0.34 17.57 4.60
CA PRO A 22 -0.85 17.90 5.92
C PRO A 22 -2.38 18.06 5.87
N PRO A 23 -3.12 17.49 6.82
CA PRO A 23 -4.58 17.55 6.81
C PRO A 23 -5.04 18.99 6.92
N LYS A 24 -5.86 19.46 5.97
CA LYS A 24 -6.45 20.82 5.97
C LYS A 24 -7.48 21.07 7.09
N LYS A 25 -7.74 20.11 7.99
CA LYS A 25 -8.68 20.26 9.12
C LYS A 25 -8.06 19.75 10.43
N ALA A 26 -7.99 20.64 11.42
CA ALA A 26 -7.34 20.51 12.72
C ALA A 26 -8.05 19.58 13.75
N GLY A 27 -8.79 18.56 13.29
CA GLY A 27 -9.65 17.74 14.17
C GLY A 27 -9.48 16.23 14.02
N ALA A 28 -8.43 15.75 13.36
CA ALA A 28 -8.26 14.32 13.12
C ALA A 28 -7.55 13.67 14.33
N VAL A 29 -8.21 12.68 14.95
CA VAL A 29 -7.67 11.82 16.03
C VAL A 29 -6.21 11.48 15.74
N ALA A 30 -5.28 11.80 16.64
CA ALA A 30 -3.85 11.64 16.37
C ALA A 30 -3.52 10.19 15.96
N ALA A 31 -2.81 10.00 14.84
CA ALA A 31 -2.29 8.68 14.50
C ALA A 31 -1.29 8.25 15.57
N ALA A 32 -1.14 6.93 15.76
CA ALA A 32 -0.08 6.41 16.60
C ALA A 32 1.28 6.92 16.05
N LYS A 33 2.14 7.49 16.89
CA LYS A 33 3.42 8.08 16.48
C LYS A 33 4.60 7.17 16.83
N ALA A 34 5.49 7.00 15.87
CA ALA A 34 6.82 6.42 16.02
C ALA A 34 7.77 7.40 16.74
N PRO A 35 8.82 6.89 17.42
CA PRO A 35 9.86 7.73 17.98
C PRO A 35 10.51 8.56 16.85
N GLY A 36 10.35 9.88 16.90
CA GLY A 36 10.74 10.81 15.83
C GLY A 36 9.59 11.58 15.17
N GLY A 37 8.33 11.35 15.58
CA GLY A 37 7.16 12.10 15.12
C GLY A 37 6.56 11.60 13.81
N MET A 38 6.98 10.45 13.31
CA MET A 38 6.45 9.77 12.14
C MET A 38 5.19 8.98 12.50
N GLU A 39 4.15 8.98 11.67
CA GLU A 39 2.94 8.19 11.95
C GLU A 39 3.19 6.71 11.61
N TRP A 40 2.82 5.81 12.53
CA TRP A 40 2.87 4.36 12.31
C TRP A 40 1.87 3.95 11.24
N ARG A 41 2.33 3.15 10.28
CA ARG A 41 1.55 2.71 9.13
C ARG A 41 1.66 1.21 8.93
N VAL A 42 0.60 0.63 8.38
CA VAL A 42 0.55 -0.78 7.99
C VAL A 42 0.75 -0.87 6.48
N LEU A 43 1.66 -1.72 6.01
CA LEU A 43 1.83 -1.99 4.59
C LEU A 43 1.02 -3.24 4.22
N VAL A 44 -0.03 -3.06 3.44
CA VAL A 44 -0.86 -4.15 2.92
C VAL A 44 -0.41 -4.44 1.49
N VAL A 45 -0.03 -5.68 1.23
CA VAL A 45 0.45 -6.13 -0.09
C VAL A 45 -0.33 -7.32 -0.59
N ASP A 46 -0.34 -7.51 -1.90
CA ASP A 46 -0.78 -8.74 -2.55
C ASP A 46 0.39 -9.70 -2.79
N LYS A 47 0.12 -10.87 -3.37
CA LYS A 47 1.15 -11.89 -3.61
C LYS A 47 2.29 -11.39 -4.50
N LEU A 48 1.99 -10.62 -5.55
CA LEU A 48 2.98 -10.05 -6.46
C LEU A 48 3.79 -8.94 -5.78
N GLY A 49 3.11 -7.97 -5.17
CA GLY A 49 3.72 -6.87 -4.43
C GLY A 49 4.59 -7.35 -3.28
N MET A 50 4.18 -8.40 -2.56
CA MET A 50 4.99 -9.03 -1.52
C MET A 50 6.33 -9.53 -2.07
N ARG A 51 6.32 -10.22 -3.23
CA ARG A 51 7.54 -10.69 -3.88
C ARG A 51 8.42 -9.53 -4.36
N MET A 52 7.82 -8.48 -4.91
CA MET A 52 8.55 -7.28 -5.35
C MET A 52 9.24 -6.55 -4.19
N VAL A 53 8.51 -6.30 -3.10
CA VAL A 53 9.04 -5.65 -1.90
C VAL A 53 10.14 -6.51 -1.28
N SER A 54 9.91 -7.82 -1.16
CA SER A 54 10.88 -8.77 -0.60
C SER A 54 12.15 -8.89 -1.44
N ALA A 55 12.04 -8.72 -2.76
CA ALA A 55 13.19 -8.74 -3.65
C ALA A 55 14.06 -7.49 -3.45
N CYS A 56 13.46 -6.30 -3.38
CA CYS A 56 14.21 -5.04 -3.50
C CYS A 56 14.52 -4.36 -2.17
N THR A 57 13.79 -4.67 -1.10
CA THR A 57 13.80 -3.89 0.14
C THR A 57 13.95 -4.80 1.34
N LYS A 58 14.73 -4.38 2.34
CA LYS A 58 14.89 -5.14 3.58
C LYS A 58 13.86 -4.71 4.62
N MET A 59 13.44 -5.64 5.50
CA MET A 59 12.44 -5.37 6.54
C MET A 59 12.83 -4.20 7.47
N HIS A 60 14.12 -4.05 7.79
CA HIS A 60 14.58 -2.95 8.63
C HIS A 60 14.52 -1.58 7.94
N GLU A 61 14.65 -1.53 6.61
CA GLU A 61 14.59 -0.28 5.85
C GLU A 61 13.15 0.25 5.82
N ILE A 62 12.16 -0.63 5.62
CA ILE A 62 10.75 -0.23 5.67
C ILE A 62 10.30 0.11 7.10
N SER A 63 10.82 -0.62 8.10
CA SER A 63 10.49 -0.36 9.50
C SER A 63 11.05 0.97 10.01
N ALA A 64 12.26 1.35 9.56
CA ALA A 64 12.86 2.65 9.86
C ALA A 64 12.02 3.83 9.33
N GLU A 65 11.21 3.60 8.29
CA GLU A 65 10.31 4.60 7.68
C GLU A 65 8.88 4.54 8.26
N GLY A 66 8.71 3.95 9.46
CA GLY A 66 7.45 3.96 10.19
C GLY A 66 6.43 2.91 9.76
N ILE A 67 6.83 1.90 8.98
CA ILE A 67 5.99 0.72 8.71
C ILE A 67 6.15 -0.26 9.87
N THR A 68 5.07 -0.52 10.62
CA THR A 68 5.10 -1.46 11.75
C THR A 68 4.89 -2.90 11.31
N LEU A 69 4.04 -3.09 10.32
CA LEU A 69 3.51 -4.39 9.95
C LEU A 69 3.39 -4.48 8.42
N VAL A 70 3.73 -5.66 7.89
CA VAL A 70 3.49 -6.01 6.49
C VAL A 70 2.47 -7.14 6.48
N GLU A 71 1.31 -6.91 5.87
CA GLU A 71 0.20 -7.85 5.83
C GLU A 71 -0.20 -8.22 4.41
N ASP A 72 -0.72 -9.42 4.23
CA ASP A 72 -1.28 -9.91 2.98
C ASP A 72 -2.77 -9.55 2.90
N ILE A 73 -3.18 -8.89 1.81
CA ILE A 73 -4.56 -8.46 1.60
C ILE A 73 -5.57 -9.62 1.59
N ASN A 74 -5.14 -10.81 1.15
CA ASN A 74 -5.99 -11.99 1.02
C ASN A 74 -6.17 -12.76 2.34
N LYS A 75 -5.36 -12.45 3.35
CA LYS A 75 -5.43 -13.10 4.66
C LYS A 75 -6.37 -12.35 5.60
N LYS A 76 -6.94 -13.07 6.56
CA LYS A 76 -7.68 -12.46 7.67
C LYS A 76 -6.69 -11.72 8.56
N ARG A 77 -6.88 -10.40 8.68
CA ARG A 77 -6.05 -9.51 9.49
C ARG A 77 -6.87 -8.89 10.62
N GLU A 78 -6.20 -8.32 11.60
CA GLU A 78 -6.85 -7.67 12.74
C GLU A 78 -7.20 -6.21 12.42
N PRO A 79 -8.38 -5.71 12.81
CA PRO A 79 -8.75 -4.32 12.58
C PRO A 79 -7.92 -3.39 13.48
N LEU A 80 -7.17 -2.49 12.84
CA LEU A 80 -6.31 -1.47 13.45
C LEU A 80 -6.79 -0.06 13.08
N PRO A 81 -7.94 0.41 13.61
CA PRO A 81 -8.57 1.67 13.21
C PRO A 81 -7.80 2.93 13.65
N THR A 82 -6.71 2.78 14.40
CA THR A 82 -5.83 3.87 14.86
C THR A 82 -4.66 4.13 13.92
N MET A 83 -4.39 3.22 12.98
CA MET A 83 -3.28 3.29 12.03
C MET A 83 -3.77 3.56 10.61
N ASP A 84 -2.94 4.23 9.83
CA ASP A 84 -3.16 4.42 8.39
C ASP A 84 -2.55 3.23 7.63
N ALA A 85 -3.21 2.78 6.56
CA ALA A 85 -2.72 1.68 5.73
C ALA A 85 -2.23 2.16 4.38
N ILE A 86 -1.11 1.59 3.94
CA ILE A 86 -0.53 1.73 2.61
C ILE A 86 -0.81 0.43 1.86
N TYR A 87 -1.64 0.48 0.83
CA TYR A 87 -1.93 -0.65 -0.04
C TYR A 87 -0.99 -0.59 -1.24
N LEU A 88 -0.14 -1.59 -1.40
CA LEU A 88 0.65 -1.81 -2.60
C LEU A 88 0.15 -3.11 -3.24
N ILE A 89 -0.80 -2.96 -4.17
CA ILE A 89 -1.58 -4.08 -4.71
C ILE A 89 -1.68 -4.03 -6.23
N THR A 90 -1.86 -5.19 -6.85
CA THR A 90 -2.20 -5.27 -8.27
C THR A 90 -3.67 -4.90 -8.46
N PRO A 91 -4.03 -4.17 -9.53
CA PRO A 91 -5.42 -3.83 -9.83
C PRO A 91 -6.21 -5.04 -10.35
N SER A 92 -6.30 -6.09 -9.54
CA SER A 92 -7.11 -7.28 -9.77
C SER A 92 -8.44 -7.17 -9.03
N ASP A 93 -9.46 -7.83 -9.56
CA ASP A 93 -10.81 -7.87 -8.96
C ASP A 93 -10.77 -8.40 -7.52
N GLU A 94 -9.94 -9.41 -7.23
CA GLU A 94 -9.74 -9.94 -5.87
C GLU A 94 -9.19 -8.87 -4.92
N SER A 95 -8.12 -8.17 -5.33
CA SER A 95 -7.46 -7.16 -4.48
C SER A 95 -8.33 -5.93 -4.26
N VAL A 96 -9.02 -5.46 -5.31
CA VAL A 96 -9.92 -4.30 -5.23
C VAL A 96 -11.14 -4.64 -4.37
N ARG A 97 -11.74 -5.83 -4.52
CA ARG A 97 -12.85 -6.27 -3.66
C ARG A 97 -12.41 -6.44 -2.21
N ALA A 98 -11.21 -6.97 -1.95
CA ALA A 98 -10.68 -7.08 -0.60
C ALA A 98 -10.46 -5.69 0.03
N LEU A 99 -9.91 -4.74 -0.74
CA LEU A 99 -9.80 -3.34 -0.33
C LEU A 99 -11.17 -2.73 0.02
N ILE A 100 -12.20 -2.97 -0.79
CA ILE A 100 -13.56 -2.47 -0.53
C ILE A 100 -14.11 -3.07 0.77
N ARG A 101 -13.91 -4.38 1.01
CA ARG A 101 -14.36 -5.08 2.23
C ARG A 101 -13.72 -4.51 3.50
N ASP A 102 -12.46 -4.10 3.46
CA ASP A 102 -11.75 -3.49 4.60
C ASP A 102 -12.44 -2.20 5.10
N PHE A 103 -13.15 -1.49 4.22
CA PHE A 103 -13.84 -0.24 4.51
C PHE A 103 -15.36 -0.30 4.36
N GLU A 104 -15.92 -1.50 4.16
CA GLU A 104 -17.36 -1.71 3.96
C GLU A 104 -18.17 -1.33 5.20
N ASN A 105 -17.63 -1.60 6.40
CA ASN A 105 -18.28 -1.26 7.66
C ASN A 105 -17.72 0.05 8.25
N PRO A 106 -18.47 1.18 8.22
CA PRO A 106 -17.99 2.45 8.74
C PRO A 106 -17.81 2.47 10.26
N ALA A 107 -18.51 1.60 11.00
CA ALA A 107 -18.47 1.53 12.46
C ALA A 107 -17.25 0.77 12.97
N ARG A 108 -16.71 -0.16 12.17
CA ARG A 108 -15.48 -0.91 12.49
C ARG A 108 -14.58 -1.00 11.25
N PRO A 109 -14.00 0.14 10.81
CA PRO A 109 -13.10 0.14 9.68
C PRO A 109 -11.83 -0.61 10.05
N MET A 110 -11.23 -1.26 9.07
CA MET A 110 -10.00 -2.02 9.28
C MET A 110 -8.81 -1.13 9.57
N TYR A 111 -8.75 0.03 8.91
CA TYR A 111 -7.75 1.06 9.11
C TYR A 111 -8.40 2.44 9.15
N ARG A 112 -7.66 3.44 9.63
CA ARG A 112 -8.17 4.81 9.73
C ARG A 112 -8.38 5.45 8.35
N TYR A 113 -7.35 5.33 7.50
CA TYR A 113 -7.29 5.83 6.13
C TYR A 113 -6.52 4.86 5.24
N ALA A 114 -6.77 4.93 3.93
CA ALA A 114 -6.08 4.15 2.91
C ALA A 114 -5.24 5.03 1.97
N HIS A 115 -3.99 4.60 1.73
CA HIS A 115 -3.13 5.09 0.66
C HIS A 115 -2.92 3.98 -0.34
N VAL A 116 -3.56 4.06 -1.50
CA VAL A 116 -3.58 3.01 -2.51
C VAL A 116 -2.53 3.31 -3.59
N PHE A 117 -1.67 2.33 -3.82
CA PHE A 117 -0.65 2.32 -4.85
C PHE A 117 -0.85 1.06 -5.71
N PHE A 118 -1.31 1.25 -6.95
CA PHE A 118 -1.47 0.15 -7.89
C PHE A 118 -0.15 -0.18 -8.58
N THR A 119 0.21 -1.46 -8.62
CA THR A 119 1.41 -1.94 -9.33
C THR A 119 1.33 -1.70 -10.83
N GLU A 120 0.13 -1.76 -11.41
CA GLU A 120 -0.15 -1.58 -12.83
C GLU A 120 -1.26 -0.54 -13.05
N VAL A 121 -1.57 -0.25 -14.31
CA VAL A 121 -2.70 0.61 -14.69
C VAL A 121 -4.00 -0.07 -14.26
N CYS A 122 -4.83 0.65 -13.51
CA CYS A 122 -6.11 0.12 -13.05
C CYS A 122 -7.17 0.20 -14.16
N PRO A 123 -7.86 -0.90 -14.49
CA PRO A 123 -8.99 -0.86 -15.42
C PRO A 123 -10.07 0.12 -14.95
N GLU A 124 -10.64 0.90 -15.87
CA GLU A 124 -11.64 1.92 -15.54
C GLU A 124 -12.87 1.34 -14.83
N GLU A 125 -13.24 0.09 -15.14
CA GLU A 125 -14.35 -0.62 -14.49
C GLU A 125 -14.11 -0.79 -12.99
N LEU A 126 -12.96 -1.33 -12.61
CA LEU A 126 -12.56 -1.53 -11.21
C LEU A 126 -12.38 -0.19 -10.48
N PHE A 127 -11.87 0.82 -11.18
CA PHE A 127 -11.73 2.16 -10.63
C PHE A 127 -13.10 2.79 -10.32
N ASN A 128 -14.07 2.67 -11.24
CA ASN A 128 -15.42 3.16 -11.04
C ASN A 128 -16.12 2.45 -9.88
N ASP A 129 -15.94 1.14 -9.74
CA ASP A 129 -16.47 0.36 -8.62
C ASP A 129 -15.86 0.81 -7.28
N LEU A 130 -14.55 1.04 -7.25
CA LEU A 130 -13.87 1.58 -6.06
C LEU A 130 -14.40 2.97 -5.69
N CYS A 131 -14.60 3.86 -6.68
CA CYS A 131 -15.15 5.19 -6.45
C CYS A 131 -16.60 5.19 -5.98
N ARG A 132 -17.42 4.22 -6.40
CA ARG A 132 -18.81 4.06 -5.95
C ARG A 132 -18.92 3.46 -4.55
N SER A 133 -17.88 2.75 -4.11
CA SER A 133 -17.85 2.07 -2.81
C SER A 133 -17.69 3.02 -1.62
N CYS A 134 -18.03 2.53 -0.42
CA CYS A 134 -17.77 3.23 0.85
C CYS A 134 -16.28 3.53 1.11
N ALA A 135 -15.37 2.78 0.47
CA ALA A 135 -13.94 2.94 0.62
C ALA A 135 -13.44 4.31 0.09
N ALA A 136 -14.12 4.89 -0.91
CA ALA A 136 -13.74 6.16 -1.52
C ALA A 136 -13.64 7.30 -0.49
N GLY A 137 -14.50 7.31 0.54
CA GLY A 137 -14.46 8.33 1.60
C GLY A 137 -13.26 8.22 2.55
N ARG A 138 -12.54 7.09 2.54
CA ARG A 138 -11.37 6.82 3.41
C ARG A 138 -10.05 6.81 2.64
N ILE A 139 -10.09 6.76 1.31
CA ILE A 139 -8.89 6.80 0.46
C ILE A 139 -8.37 8.24 0.40
N LYS A 140 -7.17 8.47 0.92
CA LYS A 140 -6.48 9.77 0.86
C LYS A 140 -5.60 9.92 -0.37
N THR A 141 -5.12 8.82 -0.92
CA THR A 141 -4.15 8.82 -2.02
C THR A 141 -4.42 7.60 -2.87
N LEU A 142 -4.46 7.83 -4.18
CA LEU A 142 -4.54 6.79 -5.18
C LEU A 142 -3.51 7.14 -6.26
N LYS A 143 -2.53 6.27 -6.48
CA LYS A 143 -1.48 6.44 -7.48
C LYS A 143 -1.18 5.10 -8.14
N GLU A 144 -0.70 5.17 -9.38
CA GLU A 144 -0.21 4.03 -10.12
C GLU A 144 1.31 4.14 -10.21
N ILE A 145 2.02 3.12 -9.72
CA ILE A 145 3.49 3.10 -9.75
C ILE A 145 4.04 2.50 -11.05
N ASN A 146 3.22 1.73 -11.79
CA ASN A 146 3.57 1.10 -13.06
C ASN A 146 4.87 0.27 -12.98
N ILE A 147 4.92 -0.62 -11.99
CA ILE A 147 5.97 -1.61 -11.81
C ILE A 147 5.30 -3.00 -11.77
N ALA A 148 5.31 -3.65 -12.92
CA ALA A 148 4.62 -4.91 -13.21
C ALA A 148 5.55 -6.13 -13.29
N PHE A 149 6.75 -6.06 -12.71
CA PHE A 149 7.77 -7.08 -12.92
C PHE A 149 8.56 -7.38 -11.65
N LEU A 150 9.05 -8.60 -11.56
CA LEU A 150 9.90 -9.07 -10.48
C LEU A 150 11.37 -8.90 -10.88
N PRO A 151 12.13 -7.98 -10.25
CA PRO A 151 13.57 -7.91 -10.45
C PRO A 151 14.25 -9.08 -9.71
N TYR A 152 14.51 -10.16 -10.44
CA TYR A 152 15.16 -11.35 -9.89
C TYR A 152 16.63 -11.06 -9.57
N GLU A 153 17.32 -10.42 -10.52
CA GLU A 153 18.72 -10.01 -10.39
C GLU A 153 18.94 -8.54 -10.76
N CYS A 154 20.18 -8.09 -10.68
CA CYS A 154 20.57 -6.74 -11.08
C CYS A 154 20.25 -6.41 -12.55
N GLN A 155 20.17 -7.42 -13.42
CA GLN A 155 19.92 -7.27 -14.86
C GLN A 155 18.83 -8.20 -15.40
N VAL A 156 18.19 -9.00 -14.54
CA VAL A 156 17.18 -9.99 -14.94
C VAL A 156 15.86 -9.64 -14.26
N TYR A 157 14.80 -9.56 -15.06
CA TYR A 157 13.43 -9.46 -14.56
C TYR A 157 12.58 -10.63 -15.07
N SER A 158 11.56 -10.98 -14.29
CA SER A 158 10.55 -11.96 -14.65
C SER A 158 9.17 -11.33 -14.54
N LEU A 159 8.27 -11.71 -15.45
CA LEU A 159 6.85 -11.34 -15.39
C LEU A 159 6.03 -12.35 -14.59
N ASP A 160 6.66 -13.39 -14.03
CA ASP A 160 6.00 -14.46 -13.25
C ASP A 160 4.89 -15.21 -14.03
N SER A 161 4.91 -15.13 -15.36
CA SER A 161 4.05 -15.90 -16.28
C SER A 161 4.91 -16.97 -16.97
N PRO A 162 4.76 -18.26 -16.62
CA PRO A 162 5.52 -19.35 -17.21
C PRO A 162 5.09 -19.68 -18.64
#